data_AF-A0A931AM60-F1
#
_entry.id   AF-A0A931AM60-F1
#
_cell.length_a   1.000
_cell.length_b   1.000
_cell.length_c   1.000
_cell.angle_alpha   90.00
_cell.angle_beta   90.00
_cell.angle_gamma   90.00
#
_symmetry.space_group_name_H-M   'P 1'
#
loop_
_entity.id
_entity.type
_entity.pdbx_description
1 polymer ?
#
loop_
_entity_poly.entity_id
_entity_poly.type
_entity_poly.pdbx_seq_one_letter_code
_entity_poly.pdbx_strand_id
1 'polypeptide(L)'
;MKIAFFSISLTLFSLFISSANIFELKWIKKIPLGLDLRGGNEILLQLDIEDYIEDQYQSLAHHIRTEIKDLKKHIIKITPTKSFIVIKLTSKKDLNFQNQFERYFPELKNYLDMHFDEVKKSLILSYNKNHLEKLTKQLFQQSIDVIRKRIDSSGLNEISIQKKSSDQLLIQVPGLQTSSDLKILLSKVAKLSLHIVNDSILIDEFDPMVNRDLKLSHSIEKNSPSIIISKMPIFTGENIKTATVEYNEYGIPVVSFALNSFGSKIFSQVTTDNIGKRIAILLDGKYITAPVINQPIIGGRGVISSKNFSFADATQLVSLIRSGSLPVKLNILEEKIIGPSLGSDYIMKGKYAVCIAVIVVIFIMIMFYSILGVLSSISLLLTINYIISLITLFNMTLSFASIAGIVLTIGMAVDANVLIYEKIKEELILKKSIIYSVHKGFQSAFVSIWDSNMTTLFAMFFLYILGKGPLQSFAMSLSIGIIASMFSALVVNRYLIHLTVKYLSRFKFLKKFRLA
;
A
#
# COMPACT_ATOMS: atom_id res chain seq x y z
N MET A 1 17.10 -12.31 -39.83
CA MET A 1 15.91 -13.17 -39.62
C MET A 1 15.47 -13.25 -38.16
N LYS A 2 16.36 -13.61 -37.21
CA LYS A 2 15.99 -13.74 -35.77
C LYS A 2 15.37 -12.47 -35.15
N ILE A 3 15.96 -11.30 -35.39
CA ILE A 3 15.47 -10.01 -34.86
C ILE A 3 14.08 -9.64 -35.44
N ALA A 4 13.82 -9.99 -36.71
CA ALA A 4 12.55 -9.73 -37.37
C ALA A 4 11.43 -10.63 -36.83
N PHE A 5 11.72 -11.91 -36.61
CA PHE A 5 10.77 -12.83 -35.98
C PHE A 5 10.42 -12.38 -34.56
N PHE A 6 11.43 -11.97 -33.78
CA PHE A 6 11.24 -11.43 -32.45
C PHE A 6 10.37 -10.16 -32.45
N SER A 7 10.64 -9.21 -33.35
CA SER A 7 9.85 -7.97 -33.42
C SER A 7 8.39 -8.24 -33.81
N ILE A 8 8.15 -9.16 -34.75
CA ILE A 8 6.79 -9.53 -35.19
C ILE A 8 6.03 -10.25 -34.07
N SER A 9 6.68 -11.20 -33.40
CA SER A 9 6.10 -11.89 -32.25
C SER A 9 5.73 -10.91 -31.14
N LEU A 10 6.60 -9.93 -30.85
CA LEU A 10 6.36 -8.92 -29.83
C LEU A 10 5.24 -7.95 -30.23
N THR A 11 5.16 -7.53 -31.51
CA THR A 11 4.02 -6.71 -32.00
C THR A 11 2.70 -7.46 -31.88
N LEU A 12 2.67 -8.76 -32.20
CA LEU A 12 1.44 -9.56 -32.13
C LEU A 12 1.01 -9.77 -30.69
N PHE A 13 1.97 -10.03 -29.79
CA PHE A 13 1.70 -10.14 -28.36
C PHE A 13 1.18 -8.83 -27.76
N SER A 14 1.78 -7.69 -28.12
CA SER A 14 1.31 -6.38 -27.63
C SER A 14 -0.06 -6.01 -28.17
N LEU A 15 -0.34 -6.34 -29.45
CA LEU A 15 -1.68 -6.22 -30.03
C LEU A 15 -2.70 -7.08 -29.28
N PHE A 16 -2.35 -8.33 -28.95
CA PHE A 16 -3.23 -9.22 -28.17
C PHE A 16 -3.57 -8.63 -26.80
N ILE A 17 -2.58 -8.15 -26.03
CA ILE A 17 -2.82 -7.52 -24.73
C ILE A 17 -3.64 -6.24 -24.88
N SER A 18 -3.26 -5.38 -25.82
CA SER A 18 -3.93 -4.09 -26.04
C SER A 18 -5.39 -4.26 -26.50
N SER A 19 -5.68 -5.32 -27.26
CA SER A 19 -7.03 -5.65 -27.74
C SER A 19 -8.04 -5.80 -26.61
N ALA A 20 -7.61 -6.20 -25.41
CA ALA A 20 -8.47 -6.27 -24.23
C ALA A 20 -9.10 -4.93 -23.85
N ASN A 21 -8.35 -3.85 -24.00
CA ASN A 21 -8.81 -2.50 -23.68
C ASN A 21 -9.71 -1.93 -24.78
N ILE A 22 -9.54 -2.39 -26.03
CA ILE A 22 -10.29 -1.91 -27.20
C ILE A 22 -11.63 -2.65 -27.34
N PHE A 23 -11.64 -3.98 -27.18
CA PHE A 23 -12.81 -4.84 -27.39
C PHE A 23 -13.51 -5.26 -26.10
N GLU A 24 -13.14 -4.68 -24.96
CA GLU A 24 -13.71 -4.98 -23.64
C GLU A 24 -13.70 -6.47 -23.27
N LEU A 25 -12.64 -7.20 -23.64
CA LEU A 25 -12.51 -8.62 -23.35
C LEU A 25 -12.41 -8.86 -21.83
N LYS A 26 -13.35 -9.63 -21.26
CA LYS A 26 -13.46 -9.88 -19.81
C LYS A 26 -12.29 -10.64 -19.18
N TRP A 27 -11.42 -11.27 -19.97
CA TRP A 27 -10.36 -12.18 -19.48
C TRP A 27 -9.00 -11.51 -19.28
N ILE A 28 -8.87 -10.22 -19.61
CA ILE A 28 -7.66 -9.42 -19.39
C ILE A 28 -8.07 -8.20 -18.56
N LYS A 29 -7.27 -7.87 -17.54
CA LYS A 29 -7.52 -6.71 -16.68
C LYS A 29 -7.47 -5.43 -17.52
N LYS A 30 -8.50 -4.60 -17.43
CA LYS A 30 -8.52 -3.27 -18.05
C LYS A 30 -7.51 -2.35 -17.37
N ILE A 31 -7.05 -1.32 -18.08
CA ILE A 31 -6.20 -0.27 -17.51
C ILE A 31 -6.91 0.36 -16.29
N PRO A 32 -6.32 0.27 -15.09
CA PRO A 32 -6.89 0.92 -13.92
C PRO A 32 -6.80 2.43 -14.11
N LEU A 33 -7.85 3.15 -13.72
CA LEU A 33 -7.92 4.61 -13.88
C LEU A 33 -7.69 5.23 -12.51
N GLY A 34 -6.79 6.20 -12.44
CA GLY A 34 -6.48 6.93 -11.22
C GLY A 34 -7.64 7.79 -10.72
N LEU A 35 -7.49 8.29 -9.50
CA LEU A 35 -8.48 9.13 -8.81
C LEU A 35 -8.95 10.30 -9.68
N ASP A 36 -8.02 10.97 -10.37
CA ASP A 36 -8.34 12.14 -11.19
C ASP A 36 -9.23 11.82 -12.39
N LEU A 37 -9.24 10.56 -12.86
CA LEU A 37 -10.03 10.10 -14.01
C LEU A 37 -11.36 9.46 -13.59
N ARG A 38 -11.38 8.69 -12.50
CA ARG A 38 -12.60 8.03 -12.00
C ARG A 38 -13.44 8.92 -11.07
N GLY A 39 -12.86 10.00 -10.56
CA GLY A 39 -13.35 10.63 -9.34
C GLY A 39 -13.10 9.71 -8.14
N GLY A 40 -13.42 10.20 -6.94
CA GLY A 40 -13.27 9.44 -5.70
C GLY A 40 -12.86 10.33 -4.52
N ASN A 41 -12.35 9.70 -3.46
CA ASN A 41 -11.91 10.40 -2.26
C ASN A 41 -10.40 10.31 -2.06
N GLU A 42 -9.80 11.44 -1.71
CA GLU A 42 -8.44 11.58 -1.21
C GLU A 42 -8.50 12.00 0.26
N ILE A 43 -7.88 11.22 1.14
CA ILE A 43 -7.92 11.41 2.59
C ILE A 43 -6.49 11.45 3.11
N LEU A 44 -6.18 12.50 3.85
CA LEU A 44 -4.94 12.61 4.62
C LEU A 44 -5.21 12.21 6.08
N LEU A 45 -4.57 11.13 6.51
CA LEU A 45 -4.64 10.63 7.87
C LEU A 45 -3.34 10.93 8.62
N GLN A 46 -3.46 11.20 9.91
CA GLN A 46 -2.37 11.27 10.87
C GLN A 46 -2.47 10.11 11.86
N LEU A 47 -1.36 9.43 12.10
CA LEU A 47 -1.22 8.36 13.07
C LEU A 47 -0.82 8.96 14.42
N ASP A 48 -1.47 8.53 15.50
CA ASP A 48 -1.07 8.88 16.86
C ASP A 48 0.12 8.03 17.33
N ILE A 49 1.33 8.42 16.92
CA ILE A 49 2.56 7.68 17.23
C ILE A 49 2.84 7.65 18.73
N GLU A 50 2.47 8.72 19.46
CA GLU A 50 2.69 8.79 20.90
C GLU A 50 1.89 7.73 21.64
N ASP A 51 0.61 7.56 21.28
CA ASP A 51 -0.26 6.52 21.84
C ASP A 51 0.29 5.11 21.56
N TYR A 52 0.82 4.86 20.34
CA TYR A 52 1.48 3.59 20.03
C TYR A 52 2.68 3.31 20.93
N ILE A 53 3.55 4.31 21.10
CA ILE A 53 4.79 4.17 21.87
C ILE A 53 4.45 3.97 23.35
N GLU A 54 3.43 4.67 23.86
CA GLU A 54 2.92 4.46 25.21
C GLU A 54 2.47 3.01 25.42
N ASP A 55 1.68 2.44 24.48
CA ASP A 55 1.25 1.04 24.50
C ASP A 55 2.46 0.06 24.50
N GLN A 56 3.53 0.36 23.75
CA GLN A 56 4.77 -0.44 23.76
C GLN A 56 5.47 -0.40 25.12
N TYR A 57 5.59 0.78 25.75
CA TYR A 57 6.17 0.89 27.09
C TYR A 57 5.31 0.21 28.16
N GLN A 58 3.99 0.27 28.05
CA GLN A 58 3.10 -0.46 28.97
C GLN A 58 3.31 -1.97 28.87
N SER A 59 3.42 -2.49 27.64
CA SER A 59 3.66 -3.92 27.37
C SER A 59 5.03 -4.36 27.90
N LEU A 60 6.08 -3.58 27.62
CA LEU A 60 7.43 -3.84 28.12
C LEU A 60 7.49 -3.78 29.65
N ALA A 61 6.86 -2.79 30.28
CA ALA A 61 6.80 -2.69 31.73
C ALA A 61 6.12 -3.90 32.38
N HIS A 62 5.07 -4.45 31.74
CA HIS A 62 4.45 -5.68 32.22
C HIS A 62 5.36 -6.89 32.07
N HIS A 63 5.99 -7.06 30.91
CA HIS A 63 6.93 -8.16 30.69
C HIS A 63 8.07 -8.15 31.72
N ILE A 64 8.63 -6.97 31.99
CA ILE A 64 9.62 -6.82 33.06
C ILE A 64 9.01 -7.24 34.41
N ARG A 65 7.80 -6.78 34.77
CA ARG A 65 7.16 -7.17 36.05
C ARG A 65 6.95 -8.68 36.20
N THR A 66 6.65 -9.39 35.12
CA THR A 66 6.38 -10.84 35.17
C THR A 66 7.66 -11.67 35.22
N GLU A 67 8.69 -11.26 34.49
CA GLU A 67 9.96 -12.00 34.40
C GLU A 67 10.96 -11.66 35.52
N ILE A 68 10.81 -10.50 36.18
CA ILE A 68 11.74 -10.03 37.21
C ILE A 68 11.49 -10.72 38.55
N LYS A 69 11.95 -11.97 38.69
CA LYS A 69 11.78 -12.77 39.91
C LYS A 69 12.83 -12.40 40.96
N ASP A 70 14.11 -12.60 40.65
CA ASP A 70 15.21 -12.51 41.63
C ASP A 70 15.49 -11.06 42.06
N LEU A 71 15.29 -10.11 41.15
CA LEU A 71 15.50 -8.68 41.39
C LEU A 71 14.29 -7.99 42.05
N LYS A 72 13.16 -8.68 42.24
CA LYS A 72 11.91 -8.09 42.75
C LYS A 72 12.07 -7.42 44.11
N LYS A 73 12.96 -7.93 44.97
CA LYS A 73 13.24 -7.40 46.31
C LYS A 73 13.85 -5.99 46.30
N HIS A 74 14.50 -5.59 45.20
CA HIS A 74 15.15 -4.30 45.05
C HIS A 74 14.24 -3.24 44.41
N ILE A 75 13.04 -3.63 43.96
CA ILE A 75 12.14 -2.78 43.17
C ILE A 75 10.89 -2.45 43.99
N ILE A 76 10.64 -1.16 44.19
CA ILE A 76 9.41 -0.65 44.81
C ILE A 76 8.28 -0.65 43.79
N LYS A 77 8.54 -0.08 42.59
CA LYS A 77 7.50 0.14 41.58
C LYS A 77 8.12 0.26 40.19
N ILE A 78 7.48 -0.37 39.22
CA ILE A 78 7.72 -0.14 37.79
C ILE A 78 6.56 0.69 37.27
N THR A 79 6.83 1.86 36.73
CA THR A 79 5.80 2.80 36.22
C THR A 79 6.13 3.16 34.78
N PRO A 80 5.36 2.69 33.78
CA PRO A 80 5.46 3.20 32.43
C PRO A 80 4.96 4.63 32.37
N THR A 81 5.62 5.47 31.57
CA THR A 81 5.19 6.80 31.16
C THR A 81 5.00 6.81 29.64
N LYS A 82 4.63 7.97 29.06
CA LYS A 82 4.47 8.12 27.61
C LYS A 82 5.75 7.85 26.82
N SER A 83 6.91 8.13 27.40
CA SER A 83 8.18 8.14 26.67
C SER A 83 9.30 7.33 27.32
N PHE A 84 9.08 6.78 28.52
CA PHE A 84 10.06 5.96 29.24
C PHE A 84 9.39 5.10 30.32
N ILE A 85 10.16 4.18 30.92
CA ILE A 85 9.75 3.42 32.09
C ILE A 85 10.60 3.85 33.28
N VAL A 86 9.97 4.11 34.43
CA VAL A 86 10.65 4.40 35.69
C VAL A 86 10.57 3.18 36.61
N ILE A 87 11.73 2.62 36.95
CA ILE A 87 11.88 1.57 37.97
C ILE A 87 12.41 2.21 39.24
N LYS A 88 11.55 2.36 40.25
CA LYS A 88 11.90 2.95 41.56
C LYS A 88 12.46 1.88 42.50
N LEU A 89 13.58 2.16 43.18
CA LEU A 89 14.32 1.18 43.99
C LEU A 89 14.21 1.39 45.50
N THR A 90 14.41 0.31 46.27
CA THR A 90 14.15 0.20 47.74
C THR A 90 15.18 0.90 48.66
N SER A 91 16.17 1.61 48.13
CA SER A 91 17.02 2.56 48.89
C SER A 91 18.27 2.04 49.63
N LYS A 92 19.06 1.08 49.11
CA LYS A 92 20.46 0.92 49.58
C LYS A 92 21.43 0.67 48.43
N LYS A 93 22.25 1.69 48.10
CA LYS A 93 23.56 1.62 47.42
C LYS A 93 23.75 0.54 46.33
N ASP A 94 22.75 0.26 45.49
CA ASP A 94 22.98 -0.55 44.28
C ASP A 94 23.54 0.33 43.16
N LEU A 95 24.75 0.86 43.35
CA LEU A 95 25.53 1.50 42.27
C LEU A 95 25.71 0.57 41.05
N ASN A 96 25.44 -0.74 41.23
CA ASN A 96 25.47 -1.77 40.21
C ASN A 96 24.09 -2.28 39.75
N PHE A 97 22.96 -1.67 40.15
CA PHE A 97 21.64 -2.15 39.74
C PHE A 97 21.48 -2.16 38.22
N GLN A 98 21.96 -1.09 37.55
CA GLN A 98 21.96 -1.03 36.09
C GLN A 98 22.72 -2.22 35.47
N ASN A 99 23.93 -2.51 35.96
CA ASN A 99 24.73 -3.64 35.49
C ASN A 99 24.06 -5.00 35.77
N GLN A 100 23.37 -5.15 36.91
CA GLN A 100 22.62 -6.37 37.22
C GLN A 100 21.39 -6.53 36.33
N PHE A 101 20.66 -5.44 36.10
CA PHE A 101 19.50 -5.41 35.21
C PHE A 101 19.90 -5.73 33.76
N GLU A 102 21.01 -5.14 33.29
CA GLU A 102 21.59 -5.44 31.97
C GLU A 102 21.99 -6.92 31.82
N ARG A 103 22.51 -7.54 32.88
CA ARG A 103 22.84 -8.98 32.86
C ARG A 103 21.60 -9.87 32.89
N TYR A 104 20.54 -9.44 33.56
CA TYR A 104 19.30 -10.19 33.66
C TYR A 104 18.49 -10.10 32.35
N PHE A 105 18.54 -8.95 31.66
CA PHE A 105 17.84 -8.70 30.40
C PHE A 105 18.81 -8.24 29.30
N PRO A 106 19.75 -9.09 28.85
CA PRO A 106 20.78 -8.71 27.88
C PRO A 106 20.21 -8.28 26.52
N GLU A 107 19.06 -8.83 26.13
CA GLU A 107 18.37 -8.50 24.89
C GLU A 107 17.85 -7.05 24.83
N LEU A 108 17.52 -6.45 25.98
CA LEU A 108 17.00 -5.09 26.06
C LEU A 108 18.06 -4.05 25.68
N LYS A 109 19.34 -4.35 25.90
CA LYS A 109 20.47 -3.44 25.63
C LYS A 109 20.55 -3.00 24.17
N ASN A 110 20.07 -3.83 23.25
CA ASN A 110 20.13 -3.53 21.82
C ASN A 110 19.15 -2.42 21.41
N TYR A 111 18.13 -2.15 22.23
CA TYR A 111 17.03 -1.26 21.85
C TYR A 111 16.59 -0.26 22.94
N LEU A 112 17.09 -0.38 24.15
CA LEU A 112 16.86 0.58 25.24
C LEU A 112 18.14 1.31 25.62
N ASP A 113 18.02 2.62 25.76
CA ASP A 113 18.93 3.46 26.53
C ASP A 113 18.52 3.39 28.01
N MET A 114 19.50 3.21 28.89
CA MET A 114 19.30 3.03 30.33
C MET A 114 20.06 4.10 31.08
N HIS A 115 19.35 4.86 31.90
CA HIS A 115 19.93 5.93 32.70
C HIS A 115 19.53 5.78 34.16
N PHE A 116 20.53 5.75 35.04
CA PHE A 116 20.30 5.72 36.48
C PHE A 116 20.25 7.13 37.05
N ASP A 117 19.09 7.52 37.59
CA ASP A 117 18.92 8.76 38.35
C ASP A 117 19.27 8.50 39.82
N GLU A 118 20.49 8.92 40.21
CA GLU A 118 21.01 8.75 41.57
C GLU A 118 20.18 9.48 42.63
N VAL A 119 19.60 10.64 42.28
CA VAL A 119 18.83 11.48 43.20
C VAL A 119 17.47 10.86 43.49
N LYS A 120 16.76 10.43 42.44
CA LYS A 120 15.44 9.79 42.57
C LYS A 120 15.51 8.29 42.87
N LYS A 121 16.71 7.70 42.86
CA LYS A 121 16.96 6.26 43.04
C LYS A 121 16.10 5.44 42.08
N SER A 122 16.17 5.80 40.81
CA SER A 122 15.36 5.17 39.77
C SER A 122 16.17 4.87 38.52
N LEU A 123 15.96 3.67 37.98
CA LEU A 123 16.44 3.34 36.63
C LEU A 123 15.37 3.77 35.62
N ILE A 124 15.78 4.60 34.67
CA ILE A 124 14.96 5.10 33.57
C ILE A 124 15.32 4.29 32.32
N LEU A 125 14.32 3.68 31.69
CA LEU A 125 14.47 2.94 30.44
C LEU A 125 13.74 3.69 29.32
N SER A 126 14.42 3.98 28.22
CA SER A 126 13.82 4.60 27.04
C SER A 126 14.28 3.91 25.76
N TYR A 127 13.42 3.75 24.78
CA TYR A 127 13.81 3.25 23.46
C TYR A 127 14.85 4.17 22.82
N ASN A 128 15.91 3.57 22.28
CA ASN A 128 16.91 4.32 21.52
C ASN A 128 16.32 4.81 20.17
N LYS A 129 16.97 5.80 19.55
CA LYS A 129 16.48 6.42 18.30
C LYS A 129 16.25 5.41 17.18
N ASN A 130 17.16 4.44 17.00
CA ASN A 130 17.06 3.43 15.95
C ASN A 130 15.83 2.52 16.17
N HIS A 131 15.55 2.13 17.41
CA HIS A 131 14.38 1.33 17.73
C HIS A 131 13.08 2.11 17.55
N LEU A 132 13.04 3.39 17.93
CA LEU A 132 11.89 4.26 17.68
C LEU A 132 11.57 4.38 16.18
N GLU A 133 12.59 4.53 15.32
CA GLU A 133 12.40 4.50 13.86
C GLU A 133 11.86 3.16 13.36
N LYS A 134 12.35 2.04 13.92
CA LYS A 134 11.88 0.70 13.58
C LYS A 134 10.42 0.50 13.99
N LEU A 135 10.04 0.88 15.21
CA LEU A 135 8.66 0.84 15.70
C LEU A 135 7.75 1.71 14.84
N THR A 136 8.21 2.91 14.46
CA THR A 136 7.46 3.80 13.57
C THR A 136 7.25 3.14 12.21
N LYS A 137 8.29 2.58 11.57
CA LYS A 137 8.16 1.87 10.29
C LYS A 137 7.17 0.70 10.39
N GLN A 138 7.23 -0.08 11.48
CA GLN A 138 6.31 -1.18 11.73
C GLN A 138 4.87 -0.69 11.90
N LEU A 139 4.66 0.39 12.66
CA LEU A 139 3.35 1.04 12.83
C LEU A 139 2.74 1.44 11.48
N PHE A 140 3.52 2.07 10.59
CA PHE A 140 3.06 2.41 9.25
C PHE A 140 2.67 1.18 8.45
N GLN A 141 3.52 0.15 8.42
CA GLN A 141 3.26 -1.06 7.65
C GLN A 141 1.99 -1.78 8.14
N GLN A 142 1.85 -1.95 9.46
CA GLN A 142 0.66 -2.55 10.07
C GLN A 142 -0.59 -1.73 9.76
N SER A 143 -0.51 -0.40 9.85
CA SER A 143 -1.64 0.49 9.55
C SER A 143 -2.06 0.39 8.08
N ILE A 144 -1.10 0.41 7.15
CA ILE A 144 -1.34 0.24 5.71
C ILE A 144 -2.03 -1.11 5.43
N ASP A 145 -1.54 -2.19 6.04
CA ASP A 145 -2.10 -3.54 5.85
C ASP A 145 -3.55 -3.64 6.35
N VAL A 146 -3.86 -3.05 7.51
CA VAL A 146 -5.23 -3.01 8.06
C VAL A 146 -6.13 -2.14 7.20
N ILE A 147 -5.68 -0.93 6.81
CA ILE A 147 -6.43 -0.02 5.95
C ILE A 147 -6.77 -0.70 4.61
N ARG A 148 -5.78 -1.38 4.00
CA ARG A 148 -5.99 -2.12 2.76
C ARG A 148 -7.05 -3.20 2.93
N LYS A 149 -6.95 -4.05 3.96
CA LYS A 149 -7.97 -5.09 4.23
C LYS A 149 -9.36 -4.52 4.46
N ARG A 150 -9.49 -3.36 5.13
CA ARG A 150 -10.78 -2.70 5.36
C ARG A 150 -11.41 -2.23 4.06
N ILE A 151 -10.64 -1.58 3.19
CA ILE A 151 -11.16 -1.04 1.94
C ILE A 151 -11.42 -2.16 0.91
N ASP A 152 -10.56 -3.17 0.85
CA ASP A 152 -10.75 -4.35 -0.01
C ASP A 152 -12.07 -5.08 0.34
N SER A 153 -12.45 -5.12 1.62
CA SER A 153 -13.72 -5.72 2.05
C SER A 153 -14.97 -4.99 1.50
N SER A 154 -14.81 -3.73 1.09
CA SER A 154 -15.86 -2.93 0.45
C SER A 154 -15.94 -3.15 -1.07
N GLY A 155 -15.09 -4.00 -1.65
CA GLY A 155 -15.07 -4.32 -3.09
C GLY A 155 -14.32 -3.30 -3.95
N LEU A 156 -13.58 -2.38 -3.33
CA LEU A 156 -12.80 -1.34 -4.00
C LEU A 156 -11.35 -1.80 -4.17
N ASN A 157 -11.02 -2.32 -5.35
CA ASN A 157 -9.74 -3.01 -5.57
C ASN A 157 -8.57 -2.08 -5.97
N GLU A 158 -8.80 -0.80 -6.20
CA GLU A 158 -7.82 0.12 -6.80
C GLU A 158 -7.42 1.26 -5.86
N ILE A 159 -6.95 0.97 -4.65
CA ILE A 159 -6.52 1.98 -3.69
C ILE A 159 -5.02 2.31 -3.78
N SER A 160 -4.68 3.57 -3.58
CA SER A 160 -3.30 4.02 -3.37
C SER A 160 -3.13 4.48 -1.92
N ILE A 161 -2.15 3.92 -1.22
CA ILE A 161 -1.81 4.32 0.15
C ILE A 161 -0.32 4.70 0.15
N GLN A 162 -0.01 5.94 0.50
CA GLN A 162 1.36 6.48 0.47
C GLN A 162 1.69 7.19 1.78
N LYS A 163 2.93 7.05 2.24
CA LYS A 163 3.44 7.83 3.38
C LYS A 163 3.74 9.28 2.94
N LYS A 164 2.97 10.24 3.44
CA LYS A 164 3.14 11.68 3.11
C LYS A 164 4.24 12.32 3.96
N SER A 165 4.23 12.11 5.27
CA SER A 165 5.19 12.65 6.26
C SER A 165 5.68 11.55 7.24
N SER A 166 6.37 11.93 8.32
CA SER A 166 6.79 11.03 9.40
C SER A 166 5.64 10.37 10.16
N ASP A 167 4.45 10.96 10.12
CA ASP A 167 3.25 10.57 10.89
C ASP A 167 1.96 10.55 10.05
N GLN A 168 2.02 10.85 8.75
CA GLN A 168 0.85 10.95 7.89
C GLN A 168 0.82 9.93 6.74
N LEU A 169 -0.38 9.43 6.48
CA LEU A 169 -0.74 8.58 5.34
C LEU A 169 -1.71 9.30 4.41
N LEU A 170 -1.38 9.35 3.13
CA LEU A 170 -2.28 9.76 2.06
C LEU A 170 -2.96 8.52 1.48
N ILE A 171 -4.29 8.50 1.48
CA ILE A 171 -5.11 7.44 0.91
C ILE A 171 -5.91 8.02 -0.23
N GLN A 172 -5.88 7.35 -1.38
CA GLN A 172 -6.72 7.68 -2.53
C GLN A 172 -7.56 6.45 -2.87
N VAL A 173 -8.88 6.67 -2.92
CA VAL A 173 -9.89 5.63 -3.21
C VAL A 173 -10.69 6.07 -4.43
N PRO A 174 -10.26 5.71 -5.65
CA PRO A 174 -10.97 5.97 -6.89
C PRO A 174 -12.35 5.31 -6.92
N GLY A 175 -13.32 6.00 -7.50
CA GLY A 175 -14.68 5.51 -7.71
C GLY A 175 -15.60 5.57 -6.49
N LEU A 176 -15.08 5.90 -5.31
CA LEU A 176 -15.91 6.06 -4.12
C LEU A 176 -16.51 7.46 -4.04
N GLN A 177 -17.84 7.54 -4.13
CA GLN A 177 -18.56 8.81 -4.21
C GLN A 177 -18.87 9.45 -2.85
N THR A 178 -18.91 8.67 -1.77
CA THR A 178 -19.29 9.17 -0.44
C THR A 178 -18.24 8.79 0.60
N SER A 179 -17.77 9.79 1.36
CA SER A 179 -16.71 9.60 2.35
C SER A 179 -17.19 9.11 3.72
N SER A 180 -18.50 9.17 3.99
CA SER A 180 -19.08 8.75 5.27
C SER A 180 -18.72 7.31 5.62
N ASP A 181 -18.83 6.40 4.65
CA ASP A 181 -18.67 4.98 4.87
C ASP A 181 -17.18 4.64 5.09
N LEU A 182 -16.29 5.24 4.30
CA LEU A 182 -14.85 5.14 4.54
C LEU A 182 -14.46 5.72 5.89
N LYS A 183 -15.02 6.88 6.26
CA LYS A 183 -14.70 7.52 7.52
C LYS A 183 -15.07 6.62 8.68
N ILE A 184 -16.25 5.99 8.65
CA ILE A 184 -16.66 5.02 9.67
C ILE A 184 -15.71 3.82 9.72
N LEU A 185 -15.29 3.29 8.56
CA LEU A 185 -14.36 2.15 8.48
C LEU A 185 -12.95 2.51 8.98
N LEU A 186 -12.46 3.71 8.69
CA LEU A 186 -11.10 4.14 9.00
C LEU A 186 -10.98 4.77 10.40
N SER A 187 -12.05 5.32 10.95
CA SER A 187 -12.04 6.01 12.25
C SER A 187 -12.13 5.07 13.46
N LYS A 188 -12.58 3.82 13.27
CA LYS A 188 -12.70 2.84 14.38
C LYS A 188 -11.39 2.06 14.53
N VAL A 189 -10.82 1.99 15.73
CA VAL A 189 -9.61 1.18 15.96
C VAL A 189 -9.94 -0.32 15.85
N ALA A 190 -11.06 -0.72 16.47
CA ALA A 190 -11.54 -2.10 16.54
C ALA A 190 -10.58 -3.07 17.26
N LYS A 191 -10.04 -2.64 18.39
CA LYS A 191 -9.18 -3.46 19.27
C LYS A 191 -10.04 -4.50 19.98
N LEU A 192 -10.10 -5.71 19.42
CA LEU A 192 -10.75 -6.85 20.05
C LEU A 192 -9.83 -7.50 21.08
N SER A 193 -10.35 -7.76 22.28
CA SER A 193 -9.60 -8.39 23.37
C SER A 193 -10.50 -9.25 24.26
N LEU A 194 -9.98 -10.36 24.75
CA LEU A 194 -10.68 -11.22 25.70
C LEU A 194 -10.03 -11.13 27.07
N HIS A 195 -10.84 -11.00 28.12
CA HIS A 195 -10.37 -10.81 29.49
C HIS A 195 -11.14 -11.71 30.45
N ILE A 196 -10.49 -12.16 31.52
CA ILE A 196 -11.18 -12.87 32.62
C ILE A 196 -11.92 -11.83 33.46
N VAL A 197 -13.17 -12.09 33.78
CA VAL A 197 -13.95 -11.25 34.69
C VAL A 197 -13.64 -11.64 36.14
N ASN A 198 -13.50 -10.63 36.99
CA ASN A 198 -13.38 -10.80 38.42
C ASN A 198 -14.71 -10.45 39.09
N ASP A 199 -15.42 -11.47 39.56
CA ASP A 199 -16.69 -11.34 40.27
C ASP A 199 -16.51 -11.33 41.81
N SER A 200 -15.28 -11.42 42.31
CA SER A 200 -14.99 -11.45 43.75
C SER A 200 -14.96 -10.07 44.40
N ILE A 201 -14.83 -9.00 43.59
CA ILE A 201 -14.76 -7.61 44.07
C ILE A 201 -16.05 -6.93 43.64
N LEU A 202 -16.74 -6.28 44.57
CA LEU A 202 -17.89 -5.45 44.25
C LEU A 202 -17.42 -4.17 43.55
N ILE A 203 -18.20 -3.68 42.58
CA ILE A 203 -17.84 -2.50 41.78
C ILE A 203 -17.61 -1.27 42.65
N ASP A 204 -18.44 -1.08 43.68
CA ASP A 204 -18.37 0.05 44.61
C ASP A 204 -17.12 -0.01 45.52
N GLU A 205 -16.51 -1.19 45.66
CA GLU A 205 -15.29 -1.43 46.45
C GLU A 205 -14.02 -1.45 45.58
N PHE A 206 -14.16 -1.26 44.27
CA PHE A 206 -13.02 -1.35 43.35
C PHE A 206 -12.10 -0.12 43.44
N ASP A 207 -10.95 -0.30 44.09
CA ASP A 207 -9.86 0.68 44.05
C ASP A 207 -8.77 0.27 43.01
N PRO A 208 -8.54 1.05 41.94
CA PRO A 208 -7.51 0.78 40.93
C PRO A 208 -6.07 0.93 41.46
N MET A 209 -5.85 1.62 42.58
CA MET A 209 -4.52 1.76 43.20
C MET A 209 -4.09 0.48 43.94
N VAL A 210 -5.07 -0.23 44.50
CA VAL A 210 -4.90 -1.53 45.18
C VAL A 210 -4.91 -2.66 44.16
N ASN A 211 -5.89 -2.68 43.27
CA ASN A 211 -6.11 -3.75 42.29
C ASN A 211 -5.39 -3.49 40.96
N ARG A 212 -4.06 -3.42 41.01
CA ARG A 212 -3.22 -2.96 39.87
C ARG A 212 -3.31 -3.80 38.60
N ASP A 213 -3.68 -5.06 38.73
CA ASP A 213 -3.81 -6.03 37.63
C ASP A 213 -5.24 -6.15 37.10
N LEU A 214 -6.18 -5.36 37.62
CA LEU A 214 -7.57 -5.33 37.21
C LEU A 214 -7.94 -3.94 36.65
N LYS A 215 -9.01 -3.87 35.87
CA LYS A 215 -9.60 -2.62 35.39
C LYS A 215 -11.11 -2.73 35.30
N LEU A 216 -11.78 -1.59 35.43
CA LEU A 216 -13.21 -1.48 35.18
C LEU A 216 -13.48 -1.39 33.67
N SER A 217 -14.43 -2.17 33.16
CA SER A 217 -14.93 -2.08 31.79
C SER A 217 -16.43 -1.85 31.77
N HIS A 218 -16.87 -0.99 30.87
CA HIS A 218 -18.28 -0.63 30.68
C HIS A 218 -18.84 -1.39 29.48
N SER A 219 -20.14 -1.65 29.47
CA SER A 219 -20.80 -2.28 28.33
C SER A 219 -20.87 -1.34 27.13
N ILE A 220 -20.91 -1.92 25.94
CA ILE A 220 -21.30 -1.19 24.72
C ILE A 220 -22.80 -0.87 24.74
N GLU A 221 -23.63 -1.74 25.34
CA GLU A 221 -25.05 -1.49 25.52
C GLU A 221 -25.27 -0.48 26.66
N LYS A 222 -25.99 0.61 26.36
CA LYS A 222 -26.39 1.60 27.37
C LYS A 222 -27.22 0.90 28.46
N ASN A 223 -26.97 1.25 29.73
CA ASN A 223 -27.64 0.72 30.94
C ASN A 223 -27.28 -0.71 31.36
N SER A 224 -26.27 -1.34 30.77
CA SER A 224 -25.71 -2.59 31.32
C SER A 224 -24.66 -2.28 32.41
N PRO A 225 -24.57 -3.10 33.48
CA PRO A 225 -23.66 -2.84 34.59
C PRO A 225 -22.19 -2.93 34.15
N SER A 226 -21.31 -2.14 34.76
CA SER A 226 -19.87 -2.30 34.56
C SER A 226 -19.39 -3.64 35.11
N ILE A 227 -18.25 -4.13 34.64
CA ILE A 227 -17.60 -5.35 35.13
C ILE A 227 -16.13 -5.09 35.42
N ILE A 228 -15.58 -5.81 36.39
CA ILE A 228 -14.15 -5.78 36.69
C ILE A 228 -13.50 -6.91 35.91
N ILE A 229 -12.42 -6.59 35.18
CA ILE A 229 -11.73 -7.54 34.32
C ILE A 229 -10.23 -7.51 34.56
N SER A 230 -9.53 -8.58 34.17
CA SER A 230 -8.07 -8.58 34.10
C SER A 230 -7.57 -7.43 33.22
N LYS A 231 -6.51 -6.75 33.64
CA LYS A 231 -5.92 -5.65 32.88
C LYS A 231 -5.28 -6.14 31.59
N MET A 232 -4.58 -7.28 31.67
CA MET A 232 -4.02 -7.97 30.51
C MET A 232 -5.07 -8.87 29.84
N PRO A 233 -5.12 -8.86 28.50
CA PRO A 233 -5.99 -9.77 27.75
C PRO A 233 -5.42 -11.19 27.73
N ILE A 234 -6.30 -12.18 27.68
CA ILE A 234 -5.99 -13.58 27.42
C ILE A 234 -5.41 -13.70 26.00
N PHE A 235 -6.07 -13.07 25.03
CA PHE A 235 -5.62 -12.90 23.66
C PHE A 235 -6.34 -11.72 22.99
N THR A 236 -5.83 -11.29 21.84
CA THR A 236 -6.37 -10.15 21.06
C THR A 236 -6.91 -10.61 19.71
N GLY A 237 -7.51 -9.69 18.95
CA GLY A 237 -8.05 -9.97 17.61
C GLY A 237 -7.03 -10.56 16.63
N GLU A 238 -5.72 -10.36 16.82
CA GLU A 238 -4.65 -10.96 16.00
C GLU A 238 -4.66 -12.50 16.04
N ASN A 239 -5.24 -13.08 17.09
CA ASN A 239 -5.37 -14.53 17.25
C ASN A 239 -6.59 -15.12 16.55
N ILE A 240 -7.41 -14.30 15.89
CA ILE A 240 -8.57 -14.74 15.12
C ILE A 240 -8.17 -15.00 13.66
N LYS A 241 -8.46 -16.22 13.20
CA LYS A 241 -8.22 -16.67 11.83
C LYS A 241 -9.37 -16.29 10.89
N THR A 242 -10.61 -16.49 11.34
CA THR A 242 -11.82 -16.20 10.54
C THR A 242 -12.95 -15.73 11.44
N ALA A 243 -13.84 -14.89 10.90
CA ALA A 243 -15.11 -14.54 11.53
C ALA A 243 -16.22 -14.51 10.47
N THR A 244 -17.41 -14.97 10.85
CA THR A 244 -18.59 -15.10 9.99
C THR A 244 -19.84 -14.71 10.77
N VAL A 245 -20.84 -14.19 10.05
CA VAL A 245 -22.18 -14.01 10.62
C VAL A 245 -22.89 -15.35 10.54
N GLU A 246 -23.40 -15.83 11.66
CA GLU A 246 -24.25 -17.02 11.78
C GLU A 246 -25.56 -16.62 12.48
N TYR A 247 -26.54 -17.51 12.47
CA TYR A 247 -27.78 -17.31 13.22
C TYR A 247 -27.85 -18.33 14.34
N ASN A 248 -28.25 -17.89 15.55
CA ASN A 248 -28.52 -18.81 16.64
C ASN A 248 -29.87 -19.53 16.44
N GLU A 249 -30.21 -20.43 17.37
CA GLU A 249 -31.45 -21.22 17.34
C GLU A 249 -32.73 -20.36 17.35
N TYR A 250 -32.63 -19.10 17.77
CA TYR A 250 -33.75 -18.14 17.81
C TYR A 250 -33.80 -17.22 16.58
N GLY A 251 -32.96 -17.45 15.57
CA GLY A 251 -32.88 -16.61 14.37
C GLY A 251 -32.21 -15.25 14.59
N ILE A 252 -31.50 -15.05 15.71
CA ILE A 252 -30.76 -13.82 16.03
C ILE A 252 -29.35 -13.94 15.43
N PRO A 253 -28.86 -12.92 14.70
CA PRO A 253 -27.52 -12.95 14.12
C PRO A 253 -26.44 -12.87 15.22
N VAL A 254 -25.43 -13.73 15.10
CA VAL A 254 -24.28 -13.84 16.00
C VAL A 254 -22.99 -13.85 15.19
N VAL A 255 -21.87 -13.49 15.84
CA VAL A 255 -20.55 -13.51 15.20
C VAL A 255 -19.79 -14.74 15.66
N SER A 256 -19.68 -15.72 14.78
CA SER A 256 -18.86 -16.92 14.94
C SER A 256 -17.43 -16.60 14.56
N PHE A 257 -16.46 -17.01 15.38
CA PHE A 257 -15.03 -16.82 15.09
C PHE A 257 -14.24 -18.10 15.34
N ALA A 258 -13.18 -18.28 14.55
CA ALA A 258 -12.21 -19.35 14.72
C ALA A 258 -10.83 -18.75 14.99
N LEU A 259 -10.13 -19.32 15.97
CA LEU A 259 -8.79 -18.90 16.36
C LEU A 259 -7.73 -19.57 15.47
N ASN A 260 -6.55 -18.95 15.43
CA ASN A 260 -5.35 -19.60 14.92
C ASN A 260 -4.79 -20.60 15.95
N SER A 261 -3.81 -21.42 15.55
CA SER A 261 -3.26 -22.49 16.39
C SER A 261 -2.76 -22.01 17.76
N PHE A 262 -2.11 -20.85 17.79
CA PHE A 262 -1.62 -20.23 19.03
C PHE A 262 -2.78 -19.78 19.93
N GLY A 263 -3.76 -19.06 19.37
CA GLY A 263 -4.95 -18.62 20.08
C GLY A 263 -5.78 -19.79 20.62
N SER A 264 -5.96 -20.86 19.83
CA SER A 264 -6.68 -22.07 20.25
C SER A 264 -6.02 -22.73 21.46
N LYS A 265 -4.68 -22.80 21.49
CA LYS A 265 -3.95 -23.40 22.62
C LYS A 265 -4.13 -22.60 23.90
N ILE A 266 -3.96 -21.27 23.84
CA ILE A 266 -4.15 -20.38 24.99
C ILE A 266 -5.61 -20.45 25.47
N PHE A 267 -6.56 -20.37 24.54
CA PHE A 267 -7.98 -20.37 24.88
C PHE A 267 -8.43 -21.70 25.51
N SER A 268 -7.93 -22.83 25.00
CA SER A 268 -8.18 -24.15 25.60
C SER A 268 -7.64 -24.24 27.02
N GLN A 269 -6.43 -23.76 27.28
CA GLN A 269 -5.84 -23.79 28.62
C GLN A 269 -6.61 -22.89 29.58
N VAL A 270 -6.85 -21.64 29.20
CA VAL A 270 -7.53 -20.65 30.06
C VAL A 270 -8.97 -21.07 30.37
N THR A 271 -9.69 -21.64 29.41
CA THR A 271 -11.06 -22.12 29.66
C THR A 271 -11.09 -23.37 30.55
N THR A 272 -10.06 -24.22 30.48
CA THR A 272 -9.92 -25.38 31.39
C THR A 272 -9.69 -24.93 32.83
N ASP A 273 -8.84 -23.93 33.04
CA ASP A 273 -8.45 -23.45 34.37
C ASP A 273 -9.50 -22.54 35.04
N ASN A 274 -10.52 -22.11 34.30
CA ASN A 274 -11.47 -21.08 34.75
C ASN A 274 -12.96 -21.47 34.56
N ILE A 275 -13.28 -22.77 34.58
CA ILE A 275 -14.68 -23.24 34.56
C ILE A 275 -15.51 -22.53 35.65
N GLY A 276 -16.72 -22.09 35.29
CA GLY A 276 -17.62 -21.35 36.17
C GLY A 276 -17.35 -19.84 36.26
N LYS A 277 -16.22 -19.34 35.74
CA LYS A 277 -15.94 -17.89 35.65
C LYS A 277 -16.43 -17.31 34.33
N ARG A 278 -16.57 -15.98 34.27
CA ARG A 278 -16.95 -15.27 33.04
C ARG A 278 -15.72 -14.84 32.23
N ILE A 279 -15.83 -14.90 30.90
CA ILE A 279 -14.87 -14.28 29.97
C ILE A 279 -15.55 -13.12 29.27
N ALA A 280 -15.01 -11.92 29.42
CA ALA A 280 -15.48 -10.75 28.72
C ALA A 280 -14.80 -10.60 27.36
N ILE A 281 -15.60 -10.36 26.32
CA ILE A 281 -15.14 -10.03 24.97
C ILE A 281 -15.32 -8.52 24.77
N LEU A 282 -14.22 -7.80 24.58
CA LEU A 282 -14.18 -6.36 24.48
C LEU A 282 -13.87 -5.89 23.06
N LEU A 283 -14.47 -4.77 22.68
CA LEU A 283 -14.14 -3.99 21.48
C LEU A 283 -13.85 -2.55 21.93
N ASP A 284 -12.65 -2.06 21.63
CA ASP A 284 -12.20 -0.70 22.00
C ASP A 284 -12.36 -0.40 23.50
N GLY A 285 -12.08 -1.39 24.35
CA GLY A 285 -12.09 -1.28 25.82
C GLY A 285 -13.47 -1.45 26.48
N LYS A 286 -14.55 -1.51 25.71
CA LYS A 286 -15.91 -1.77 26.19
C LYS A 286 -16.31 -3.21 25.91
N TYR A 287 -16.97 -3.86 26.86
CA TYR A 287 -17.37 -5.26 26.67
C TYR A 287 -18.64 -5.35 25.80
N ILE A 288 -18.63 -6.28 24.85
CA ILE A 288 -19.80 -6.67 24.05
C ILE A 288 -20.59 -7.71 24.86
N THR A 289 -19.90 -8.74 25.36
CA THR A 289 -20.48 -9.87 26.07
C THR A 289 -19.55 -10.37 27.16
N ALA A 290 -20.12 -11.04 28.17
CA ALA A 290 -19.36 -11.68 29.23
C ALA A 290 -19.98 -13.05 29.61
N PRO A 291 -19.96 -14.06 28.70
CA PRO A 291 -20.50 -15.38 28.98
C PRO A 291 -19.72 -16.14 30.07
N VAL A 292 -20.42 -17.05 30.74
CA VAL A 292 -19.82 -18.02 31.69
C VAL A 292 -19.16 -19.16 30.92
N ILE A 293 -17.99 -19.60 31.37
CA ILE A 293 -17.35 -20.81 30.87
C ILE A 293 -18.02 -22.03 31.50
N ASN A 294 -18.86 -22.72 30.72
CA ASN A 294 -19.55 -23.93 31.21
C ASN A 294 -18.68 -25.19 31.08
N GLN A 295 -17.83 -25.26 30.06
CA GLN A 295 -16.95 -26.39 29.78
C GLN A 295 -15.67 -25.92 29.06
N PRO A 296 -14.58 -26.71 29.09
CA PRO A 296 -13.36 -26.41 28.33
C PRO A 296 -13.63 -26.24 26.83
N ILE A 297 -13.05 -25.21 26.21
CA ILE A 297 -13.21 -24.92 24.78
C ILE A 297 -11.93 -25.31 24.03
N ILE A 298 -11.87 -26.56 23.58
CA ILE A 298 -10.68 -27.15 22.95
C ILE A 298 -10.68 -26.95 21.42
N GLY A 299 -11.86 -26.76 20.82
CA GLY A 299 -12.03 -26.64 19.37
C GLY A 299 -11.58 -25.30 18.75
N GLY A 300 -11.11 -24.34 19.56
CA GLY A 300 -10.61 -23.06 19.08
C GLY A 300 -11.65 -22.18 18.38
N ARG A 301 -12.94 -22.37 18.66
CA ARG A 301 -14.06 -21.59 18.12
C ARG A 301 -14.83 -20.92 19.24
N GLY A 302 -15.40 -19.76 18.95
CA GLY A 302 -16.27 -19.05 19.87
C GLY A 302 -17.34 -18.25 19.14
N VAL A 303 -18.32 -17.78 19.90
CA VAL A 303 -19.44 -16.99 19.38
C VAL A 303 -19.57 -15.72 20.22
N ILE A 304 -19.77 -14.60 19.54
CA ILE A 304 -20.10 -13.30 20.15
C ILE A 304 -21.58 -13.03 19.88
N SER A 305 -22.38 -12.89 20.93
CA SER A 305 -23.83 -12.74 20.84
C SER A 305 -24.34 -11.59 21.72
N SER A 306 -24.92 -10.53 21.15
CA SER A 306 -25.58 -9.46 21.92
C SER A 306 -27.10 -9.57 21.82
N LYS A 307 -27.85 -9.05 22.80
CA LYS A 307 -29.32 -9.07 22.79
C LYS A 307 -29.91 -8.31 21.61
N ASN A 308 -29.23 -7.27 21.15
CA ASN A 308 -29.70 -6.35 20.13
C ASN A 308 -28.89 -6.40 18.82
N PHE A 309 -28.21 -7.50 18.51
CA PHE A 309 -27.49 -7.60 17.24
C PHE A 309 -28.45 -7.58 16.05
N SER A 310 -28.37 -6.52 15.24
CA SER A 310 -28.91 -6.54 13.89
C SER A 310 -27.94 -7.27 12.94
N PHE A 311 -28.44 -7.71 11.79
CA PHE A 311 -27.59 -8.28 10.75
C PHE A 311 -26.49 -7.29 10.31
N ALA A 312 -26.82 -5.99 10.25
CA ALA A 312 -25.87 -4.94 9.92
C ALA A 312 -24.75 -4.83 10.98
N ASP A 313 -25.08 -4.90 12.26
CA ASP A 313 -24.10 -4.83 13.36
C ASP A 313 -23.15 -6.03 13.34
N ALA A 314 -23.70 -7.25 13.17
CA ALA A 314 -22.92 -8.48 13.09
C ALA A 314 -21.98 -8.46 11.87
N THR A 315 -22.48 -8.01 10.72
CA THR A 315 -21.68 -7.87 9.49
C THR A 315 -20.57 -6.84 9.67
N GLN A 316 -20.86 -5.71 10.31
CA GLN A 316 -19.86 -4.69 10.63
C GLN A 316 -18.78 -5.23 11.57
N LEU A 317 -19.16 -5.94 12.63
CA LEU A 317 -18.22 -6.55 13.58
C LEU A 317 -17.34 -7.60 12.89
N VAL A 318 -17.90 -8.45 12.03
CA VAL A 318 -17.14 -9.43 11.23
C VAL A 318 -16.11 -8.74 10.33
N SER A 319 -16.50 -7.66 9.64
CA SER A 319 -15.57 -6.89 8.80
C SER A 319 -14.42 -6.30 9.62
N LEU A 320 -14.73 -5.74 10.79
CA LEU A 320 -13.72 -5.21 11.71
C LEU A 320 -12.76 -6.30 12.22
N ILE A 321 -13.27 -7.47 12.61
CA ILE A 321 -12.44 -8.60 13.07
C ILE A 321 -11.54 -9.12 11.94
N ARG A 322 -12.09 -9.31 10.73
CA ARG A 322 -11.33 -9.85 9.59
C ARG A 322 -10.25 -8.89 9.08
N SER A 323 -10.52 -7.59 9.14
CA SER A 323 -9.55 -6.58 8.73
C SER A 323 -8.43 -6.36 9.76
N GLY A 324 -8.70 -6.68 11.03
CA GLY A 324 -7.78 -6.51 12.14
C GLY A 324 -7.94 -5.14 12.82
N SER A 325 -7.35 -5.03 14.01
CA SER A 325 -7.32 -3.77 14.75
C SER A 325 -6.27 -2.82 14.17
N LEU A 326 -6.61 -1.54 14.07
CA LEU A 326 -5.58 -0.53 13.84
C LEU A 326 -4.65 -0.47 15.06
N PRO A 327 -3.33 -0.31 14.87
CA PRO A 327 -2.42 -0.19 16.01
C PRO A 327 -2.63 1.10 16.81
N VAL A 328 -3.17 2.15 16.17
CA VAL A 328 -3.43 3.46 16.75
C VAL A 328 -4.69 4.08 16.16
N LYS A 329 -5.18 5.12 16.84
CA LYS A 329 -6.20 5.99 16.29
C LYS A 329 -5.67 6.78 15.09
N LEU A 330 -6.51 6.91 14.07
CA LEU A 330 -6.25 7.71 12.87
C LEU A 330 -7.06 9.00 12.94
N ASN A 331 -6.38 10.14 12.84
CA ASN A 331 -7.02 11.45 12.75
C ASN A 331 -7.09 11.88 11.29
N ILE A 332 -8.26 12.29 10.82
CA ILE A 332 -8.43 12.82 9.46
C ILE A 332 -8.04 14.30 9.49
N LEU A 333 -6.98 14.65 8.78
CA LEU A 333 -6.50 16.04 8.67
C LEU A 333 -7.12 16.76 7.49
N GLU A 334 -7.20 16.08 6.34
CA GLU A 334 -7.66 16.67 5.09
C GLU A 334 -8.50 15.63 4.33
N GLU A 335 -9.54 16.10 3.67
CA GLU A 335 -10.41 15.30 2.83
C GLU A 335 -10.73 16.08 1.56
N LYS A 336 -10.50 15.45 0.42
CA LYS A 336 -10.79 16.02 -0.89
C LYS A 336 -11.61 15.03 -1.70
N ILE A 337 -12.76 15.49 -2.15
CA ILE A 337 -13.68 14.71 -2.99
C ILE A 337 -13.52 15.19 -4.43
N ILE A 338 -13.27 14.27 -5.35
CA ILE A 338 -13.22 14.53 -6.78
C ILE A 338 -14.47 13.93 -7.42
N GLY A 339 -15.33 14.78 -7.96
CA GLY A 339 -16.57 14.36 -8.59
C GLY A 339 -16.33 13.49 -9.85
N PRO A 340 -17.13 12.43 -10.08
CA PRO A 340 -17.00 11.59 -11.27
C PRO A 340 -17.18 12.34 -12.59
N SER A 341 -18.02 13.39 -12.60
CA SER A 341 -18.31 14.23 -13.77
C SER A 341 -17.08 14.98 -14.28
N LEU A 342 -16.25 15.48 -13.37
CA LEU A 342 -14.95 16.07 -13.69
C LEU A 342 -14.09 15.01 -14.39
N GLY A 343 -13.99 13.82 -13.80
CA GLY A 343 -13.22 12.70 -14.37
C GLY A 343 -13.62 12.32 -15.80
N SER A 344 -14.93 12.12 -16.06
CA SER A 344 -15.42 11.76 -17.40
C SER A 344 -15.14 12.82 -18.46
N ASP A 345 -15.32 14.10 -18.11
CA ASP A 345 -15.05 15.21 -19.01
C ASP A 345 -13.58 15.30 -19.37
N TYR A 346 -12.71 15.08 -18.38
CA TYR A 346 -11.28 15.09 -18.64
C TYR A 346 -10.78 13.85 -19.39
N ILE A 347 -11.38 12.67 -19.20
CA ILE A 347 -11.09 11.49 -20.03
C ILE A 347 -11.38 11.82 -21.49
N MET A 348 -12.53 12.44 -21.77
CA MET A 348 -12.92 12.84 -23.13
C MET A 348 -11.93 13.86 -23.71
N LYS A 349 -11.60 14.92 -22.96
CA LYS A 349 -10.60 15.92 -23.39
C LYS A 349 -9.21 15.31 -23.60
N GLY A 350 -8.78 14.39 -22.73
CA GLY A 350 -7.52 13.67 -22.85
C GLY A 350 -7.46 12.80 -24.10
N LYS A 351 -8.55 12.07 -24.41
CA LYS A 351 -8.70 11.30 -25.65
C LYS A 351 -8.58 12.22 -26.87
N TYR A 352 -9.27 13.36 -26.88
CA TYR A 352 -9.16 14.32 -27.98
C TYR A 352 -7.75 14.87 -28.13
N ALA A 353 -7.07 15.23 -27.04
CA ALA A 353 -5.70 15.75 -27.07
C ALA A 353 -4.72 14.73 -27.68
N VAL A 354 -4.80 13.46 -27.27
CA VAL A 354 -3.97 12.37 -27.84
C VAL A 354 -4.29 12.17 -29.32
N CYS A 355 -5.56 12.12 -29.72
CA CYS A 355 -5.96 11.94 -31.13
C CYS A 355 -5.43 13.09 -32.01
N ILE A 356 -5.60 14.34 -31.57
CA ILE A 356 -5.11 15.52 -32.30
C ILE A 356 -3.59 15.48 -32.42
N ALA A 357 -2.87 15.19 -31.33
CA ALA A 357 -1.41 15.07 -31.35
C ALA A 357 -0.93 14.03 -32.38
N VAL A 358 -1.54 12.84 -32.39
CA VAL A 358 -1.21 11.78 -33.36
C VAL A 358 -1.46 12.22 -34.80
N ILE A 359 -2.62 12.82 -35.08
CA ILE A 359 -2.98 13.27 -36.43
C ILE A 359 -1.99 14.32 -36.93
N VAL A 360 -1.69 15.33 -36.11
CA VAL A 360 -0.76 16.42 -36.46
C VAL A 360 0.65 15.88 -36.71
N VAL A 361 1.14 14.99 -35.85
CA VAL A 361 2.47 14.38 -35.99
C VAL A 361 2.55 13.52 -37.26
N ILE A 362 1.54 12.69 -37.54
CA ILE A 362 1.46 11.88 -38.76
C ILE A 362 1.47 12.79 -40.00
N PHE A 363 0.69 13.86 -39.99
CA PHE A 363 0.60 14.82 -41.09
C PHE A 363 1.97 15.45 -41.38
N ILE A 364 2.63 15.99 -40.36
CA ILE A 364 3.97 16.59 -40.48
C ILE A 364 4.98 15.58 -41.01
N MET A 365 4.97 14.35 -40.51
CA MET A 365 5.91 13.32 -40.95
C MET A 365 5.73 12.93 -42.42
N ILE A 366 4.49 12.76 -42.86
CA ILE A 366 4.19 12.45 -44.27
C ILE A 366 4.57 13.63 -45.17
N MET A 367 4.33 14.87 -44.72
CA MET A 367 4.65 16.08 -45.47
C MET A 367 6.17 16.22 -45.70
N PHE A 368 6.98 16.11 -44.64
CA PHE A 368 8.44 16.31 -44.74
C PHE A 368 9.20 15.08 -45.26
N TYR A 369 8.77 13.86 -44.92
CA TYR A 369 9.53 12.64 -45.19
C TYR A 369 8.84 11.67 -46.16
N SER A 370 7.67 12.01 -46.70
CA SER A 370 6.96 11.21 -47.71
C SER A 370 6.80 9.73 -47.32
N ILE A 371 7.45 8.80 -48.03
CA ILE A 371 7.32 7.35 -47.78
C ILE A 371 7.94 6.97 -46.42
N LEU A 372 9.06 7.58 -46.04
CA LEU A 372 9.66 7.39 -44.73
C LEU A 372 8.77 7.98 -43.63
N GLY A 373 8.07 9.07 -43.96
CA GLY A 373 7.01 9.62 -43.12
C GLY A 373 5.92 8.60 -42.81
N VAL A 374 5.43 7.89 -43.83
CA VAL A 374 4.44 6.82 -43.65
C VAL A 374 4.98 5.69 -42.77
N LEU A 375 6.23 5.25 -42.97
CA LEU A 375 6.85 4.20 -42.14
C LEU A 375 7.02 4.63 -40.68
N SER A 376 7.38 5.90 -40.44
CA SER A 376 7.40 6.48 -39.09
C SER A 376 6.03 6.53 -38.45
N SER A 377 4.99 6.88 -39.22
CA SER A 377 3.61 6.93 -38.72
C SER A 377 3.13 5.54 -38.29
N ILE A 378 3.46 4.49 -39.05
CA ILE A 378 3.18 3.09 -38.64
C ILE A 378 3.94 2.76 -37.34
N SER A 379 5.22 3.14 -37.27
CA SER A 379 6.04 2.91 -36.08
C SER A 379 5.50 3.66 -34.86
N LEU A 380 4.97 4.87 -35.03
CA LEU A 380 4.32 5.65 -33.97
C LEU A 380 3.06 4.96 -33.44
N LEU A 381 2.20 4.45 -34.33
CA LEU A 381 1.01 3.70 -33.92
C LEU A 381 1.38 2.43 -33.14
N LEU A 382 2.44 1.73 -33.55
CA LEU A 382 2.97 0.58 -32.81
C LEU A 382 3.57 1.00 -31.46
N THR A 383 4.23 2.15 -31.36
CA THR A 383 4.70 2.71 -30.08
C THR A 383 3.54 2.92 -29.11
N ILE A 384 2.44 3.54 -29.56
CA ILE A 384 1.25 3.74 -28.73
C ILE A 384 0.68 2.39 -28.27
N ASN A 385 0.64 1.41 -29.17
CA ASN A 385 0.19 0.05 -28.82
C ASN A 385 1.10 -0.62 -27.77
N TYR A 386 2.42 -0.45 -27.86
CA TYR A 386 3.35 -0.94 -26.84
C TYR A 386 3.15 -0.26 -25.49
N ILE A 387 2.92 1.05 -25.46
CA ILE A 387 2.64 1.78 -24.22
C ILE A 387 1.38 1.22 -23.55
N ILE A 388 0.28 1.09 -24.30
CA ILE A 388 -0.99 0.53 -23.80
C ILE A 388 -0.79 -0.89 -23.27
N SER A 389 -0.07 -1.73 -24.03
CA SER A 389 0.24 -3.10 -23.64
C SER A 389 1.04 -3.18 -22.35
N LEU A 390 2.05 -2.33 -22.17
CA LEU A 390 2.91 -2.34 -20.98
C LEU A 390 2.16 -1.82 -19.74
N ILE A 391 1.38 -0.74 -19.88
CA ILE A 391 0.51 -0.24 -18.81
C ILE A 391 -0.44 -1.34 -18.32
N THR A 392 -1.04 -2.08 -19.26
CA THR A 392 -1.96 -3.18 -18.95
C THR A 392 -1.25 -4.35 -18.27
N LEU A 393 -0.09 -4.76 -18.78
CA LEU A 393 0.66 -5.90 -18.25
C LEU A 393 1.17 -5.64 -16.82
N PHE A 394 1.56 -4.40 -16.52
CA PHE A 394 2.02 -4.00 -15.20
C PHE A 394 0.90 -3.48 -14.27
N ASN A 395 -0.38 -3.53 -14.68
CA ASN A 395 -1.53 -2.99 -13.94
C ASN A 395 -1.32 -1.54 -13.46
N MET A 396 -0.77 -0.69 -14.33
CA MET A 396 -0.45 0.69 -13.95
C MET A 396 -1.66 1.60 -14.03
N THR A 397 -1.85 2.44 -13.01
CA THR A 397 -2.96 3.40 -12.96
C THR A 397 -2.74 4.55 -13.93
N LEU A 398 -3.69 4.76 -14.84
CA LEU A 398 -3.71 5.90 -15.75
C LEU A 398 -4.29 7.13 -15.01
N SER A 399 -3.48 8.15 -14.78
CA SER A 399 -3.84 9.47 -14.22
C SER A 399 -3.69 10.59 -15.28
N PHE A 400 -4.08 11.84 -14.99
CA PHE A 400 -3.77 12.97 -15.88
C PHE A 400 -2.28 13.15 -16.13
N ALA A 401 -1.49 12.99 -15.07
CA ALA A 401 -0.04 13.10 -15.17
C ALA A 401 0.52 12.00 -16.09
N SER A 402 0.01 10.76 -15.98
CA SER A 402 0.41 9.69 -16.91
C SER A 402 0.01 9.99 -18.36
N ILE A 403 -1.18 10.57 -18.62
CA ILE A 403 -1.63 10.97 -19.96
C ILE A 403 -0.70 12.04 -20.53
N ALA A 404 -0.30 13.03 -19.73
CA ALA A 404 0.67 14.04 -20.15
C ALA A 404 2.02 13.41 -20.56
N GLY A 405 2.49 12.39 -19.83
CA GLY A 405 3.67 11.61 -20.19
C GLY A 405 3.51 10.88 -21.52
N ILE A 406 2.33 10.31 -21.81
CA ILE A 406 2.04 9.65 -23.10
C ILE A 406 2.04 10.68 -24.23
N VAL A 407 1.38 11.83 -24.05
CA VAL A 407 1.34 12.92 -25.05
C VAL A 407 2.75 13.42 -25.35
N LEU A 408 3.58 13.63 -24.33
CA LEU A 408 4.99 14.01 -24.49
C LEU A 408 5.78 12.94 -25.25
N THR A 409 5.56 11.67 -24.90
CA THR A 409 6.16 10.54 -25.61
C THR A 409 5.79 10.53 -27.09
N ILE A 410 4.54 10.81 -27.45
CA ILE A 410 4.11 10.83 -28.86
C ILE A 410 4.91 11.86 -29.67
N GLY A 411 5.19 13.03 -29.10
CA GLY A 411 6.06 14.03 -29.71
C GLY A 411 7.51 13.54 -29.85
N MET A 412 8.07 12.96 -28.79
CA MET A 412 9.45 12.45 -28.78
C MET A 412 9.65 11.18 -29.60
N ALA A 413 8.62 10.34 -29.75
CA ALA A 413 8.72 9.03 -30.41
C ALA A 413 9.07 9.13 -31.91
N VAL A 414 8.85 10.30 -32.49
CA VAL A 414 9.17 10.58 -33.89
C VAL A 414 10.57 11.18 -34.05
N ASP A 415 11.14 11.79 -33.00
CA ASP A 415 12.47 12.41 -33.02
C ASP A 415 13.57 11.42 -33.41
N ALA A 416 13.57 10.23 -32.79
CA ALA A 416 14.50 9.16 -33.14
C ALA A 416 14.40 8.76 -34.63
N ASN A 417 13.19 8.74 -35.20
CA ASN A 417 13.01 8.42 -36.61
C ASN A 417 13.52 9.54 -37.52
N VAL A 418 13.30 10.81 -37.14
CA VAL A 418 13.84 11.97 -37.86
C VAL A 418 15.36 11.94 -37.88
N LEU A 419 16.01 11.71 -36.74
CA LEU A 419 17.47 11.64 -36.64
C LEU A 419 18.05 10.51 -37.51
N ILE A 420 17.40 9.33 -37.51
CA ILE A 420 17.75 8.23 -38.42
C ILE A 420 17.65 8.68 -39.88
N TYR A 421 16.57 9.36 -40.26
CA TYR A 421 16.33 9.76 -41.65
C TYR A 421 17.33 10.79 -42.15
N GLU A 422 17.65 11.78 -41.33
CA GLU A 422 18.67 12.77 -41.67
C GLU A 422 20.05 12.11 -41.82
N LYS A 423 20.43 11.17 -40.93
CA LYS A 423 21.67 10.40 -41.10
C LYS A 423 21.68 9.51 -42.34
N ILE A 424 20.54 8.94 -42.74
CA ILE A 424 20.42 8.20 -44.00
C ILE A 424 20.55 9.14 -45.20
N LYS A 425 19.93 10.33 -45.17
CA LYS A 425 20.02 11.35 -46.21
C LYS A 425 21.46 11.85 -46.38
N GLU A 426 22.15 12.17 -45.29
CA GLU A 426 23.57 12.57 -45.30
C GLU A 426 24.43 11.55 -46.06
N GLU A 427 24.25 10.25 -45.77
CA GLU A 427 25.01 9.17 -46.43
C GLU A 427 24.61 8.94 -47.90
N LEU A 428 23.38 9.31 -48.30
CA LEU A 428 22.91 9.21 -49.69
C LEU A 428 23.39 10.39 -50.55
N ILE A 429 23.54 11.58 -49.97
CA ILE A 429 24.14 12.74 -50.63
C ILE A 429 25.59 12.43 -51.04
N LEU A 430 26.30 11.65 -50.23
CA LEU A 430 27.64 11.12 -50.53
C LEU A 430 27.66 10.03 -51.63
N LYS A 431 26.56 9.82 -52.36
CA LYS A 431 26.39 8.88 -53.48
C LYS A 431 26.70 7.41 -53.13
N LYS A 432 26.57 7.01 -51.87
CA LYS A 432 26.72 5.61 -51.46
C LYS A 432 25.51 4.77 -51.83
N SER A 433 25.64 3.44 -51.80
CA SER A 433 24.53 2.54 -52.10
C SER A 433 23.41 2.66 -51.05
N ILE A 434 22.15 2.54 -51.46
CA ILE A 434 20.99 2.70 -50.56
C ILE A 434 21.07 1.79 -49.34
N ILE A 435 21.44 0.53 -49.54
CA ILE A 435 21.55 -0.47 -48.46
C ILE A 435 22.67 -0.07 -47.48
N TYR A 436 23.80 0.42 -48.00
CA TYR A 436 24.89 0.91 -47.16
C TYR A 436 24.46 2.16 -46.38
N SER A 437 23.84 3.15 -47.04
CA SER A 437 23.42 4.39 -46.39
C SER A 437 22.38 4.16 -45.31
N VAL A 438 21.44 3.22 -45.52
CA VAL A 438 20.50 2.79 -44.47
C VAL A 438 21.25 2.17 -43.30
N HIS A 439 22.13 1.19 -43.54
CA HIS A 439 22.89 0.54 -42.47
C HIS A 439 23.73 1.54 -41.66
N LYS A 440 24.46 2.41 -42.36
CA LYS A 440 25.34 3.40 -41.74
C LYS A 440 24.54 4.48 -41.01
N GLY A 441 23.42 4.95 -41.59
CA GLY A 441 22.54 5.92 -40.94
C GLY A 441 22.00 5.42 -39.60
N PHE A 442 21.52 4.17 -39.54
CA PHE A 442 21.11 3.55 -38.27
C PHE A 442 22.26 3.43 -37.27
N GLN A 443 23.45 3.05 -37.72
CA GLN A 443 24.62 2.91 -36.84
C GLN A 443 25.04 4.26 -36.24
N SER A 444 25.10 5.31 -37.05
CA SER A 444 25.49 6.65 -36.61
C SER A 444 24.41 7.28 -35.72
N ALA A 445 23.13 7.11 -36.05
CA ALA A 445 22.02 7.64 -35.27
C ALA A 445 21.86 6.93 -33.89
N PHE A 446 22.23 5.65 -33.80
CA PHE A 446 22.06 4.86 -32.59
C PHE A 446 22.71 5.50 -31.35
N VAL A 447 23.93 6.01 -31.46
CA VAL A 447 24.67 6.59 -30.32
C VAL A 447 23.94 7.83 -29.79
N SER A 448 23.52 8.74 -30.67
CA SER A 448 22.78 9.95 -30.28
C SER A 448 21.40 9.63 -29.70
N ILE A 449 20.69 8.65 -30.28
CA ILE A 449 19.37 8.23 -29.78
C ILE A 449 19.50 7.57 -28.41
N TRP A 450 20.50 6.71 -28.23
CA TRP A 450 20.77 6.05 -26.96
C TRP A 450 21.10 7.07 -25.87
N ASP A 451 22.01 8.00 -26.15
CA ASP A 451 22.48 9.01 -25.19
C ASP A 451 21.36 9.94 -24.70
N SER A 452 20.59 10.52 -25.64
CA SER A 452 19.48 11.43 -25.32
C SER A 452 18.37 10.74 -24.49
N ASN A 453 17.99 9.51 -24.87
CA ASN A 453 16.94 8.77 -24.16
C ASN A 453 17.41 8.22 -22.81
N MET A 454 18.66 7.75 -22.69
CA MET A 454 19.20 7.30 -21.41
C MET A 454 19.27 8.44 -20.40
N THR A 455 19.70 9.63 -20.83
CA THR A 455 19.72 10.83 -19.97
C THR A 455 18.32 11.15 -19.43
N THR A 456 17.30 11.07 -20.29
CA THR A 456 15.90 11.29 -19.89
C THR A 456 15.40 10.19 -18.95
N LEU A 457 15.74 8.92 -19.20
CA LEU A 457 15.40 7.81 -18.32
C LEU A 457 16.05 7.94 -16.94
N PHE A 458 17.29 8.43 -16.84
CA PHE A 458 17.92 8.72 -15.56
C PHE A 458 17.18 9.82 -14.80
N ALA A 459 16.77 10.89 -15.48
CA ALA A 459 15.94 11.93 -14.86
C ALA A 459 14.60 11.37 -14.36
N MET A 460 13.94 10.52 -15.16
CA MET A 460 12.68 9.88 -14.77
C MET A 460 12.86 8.87 -13.63
N PHE A 461 13.99 8.17 -13.54
CA PHE A 461 14.29 7.28 -12.43
C PHE A 461 14.33 8.03 -11.10
N PHE A 462 15.04 9.17 -11.04
CA PHE A 462 15.04 10.01 -9.84
C PHE A 462 13.68 10.62 -9.58
N LEU A 463 12.96 11.08 -10.61
CA LEU A 463 11.61 11.61 -10.45
C LEU A 463 10.61 10.55 -9.95
N TYR A 464 10.81 9.28 -10.31
CA TYR A 464 9.97 8.17 -9.83
C TYR A 464 10.24 7.84 -8.36
N ILE A 465 11.51 7.87 -7.92
CA ILE A 465 11.88 7.56 -6.53
C ILE A 465 11.56 8.73 -5.59
N LEU A 466 11.84 9.95 -6.01
CA LEU A 466 11.71 11.16 -5.19
C LEU A 466 10.35 11.83 -5.34
N GLY A 467 9.69 11.66 -6.50
CA GLY A 467 8.37 12.21 -6.76
C GLY A 467 7.28 11.44 -6.02
N LYS A 468 6.25 12.16 -5.57
CA LYS A 468 5.07 11.58 -4.92
C LYS A 468 3.83 11.78 -5.77
N GLY A 469 2.87 10.86 -5.68
CA GLY A 469 1.57 10.93 -6.35
C GLY A 469 1.68 11.17 -7.88
N PRO A 470 1.17 12.30 -8.41
CA PRO A 470 1.16 12.57 -9.85
C PRO A 470 2.53 12.50 -10.53
N LEU A 471 3.60 12.99 -9.89
CA LEU A 471 4.95 13.02 -10.46
C LEU A 471 5.49 11.61 -10.73
N GLN A 472 5.19 10.66 -9.84
CA GLN A 472 5.61 9.26 -9.99
C GLN A 472 4.92 8.60 -11.19
N SER A 473 3.62 8.86 -11.36
CA SER A 473 2.84 8.33 -12.50
C SER A 473 3.25 8.94 -13.85
N PHE A 474 3.60 10.24 -13.87
CA PHE A 474 4.20 10.89 -15.03
C PHE A 474 5.56 10.25 -15.39
N ALA A 475 6.45 10.13 -14.41
CA ALA A 475 7.79 9.59 -14.60
C ALA A 475 7.78 8.17 -15.16
N MET A 476 6.90 7.31 -14.64
CA MET A 476 6.78 5.95 -15.15
C MET A 476 6.19 5.90 -16.56
N SER A 477 5.13 6.67 -16.82
CA SER A 477 4.50 6.73 -18.14
C SER A 477 5.50 7.15 -19.22
N LEU A 478 6.27 8.21 -18.95
CA LEU A 478 7.31 8.69 -19.86
C LEU A 478 8.44 7.65 -20.03
N SER A 479 8.85 6.97 -18.95
CA SER A 479 9.89 5.93 -19.03
C SER A 479 9.47 4.75 -19.93
N ILE A 480 8.24 4.27 -19.76
CA ILE A 480 7.66 3.22 -20.62
C ILE A 480 7.59 3.72 -22.06
N GLY A 481 7.17 4.97 -22.23
CA GLY A 481 7.10 5.64 -23.51
C GLY A 481 8.44 5.68 -24.26
N ILE A 482 9.51 6.08 -23.58
CA ILE A 482 10.86 6.14 -24.13
C ILE A 482 11.36 4.74 -24.52
N ILE A 483 11.16 3.74 -23.67
CA ILE A 483 11.58 2.36 -23.97
C ILE A 483 10.83 1.82 -25.19
N ALA A 484 9.51 2.05 -25.24
CA ALA A 484 8.67 1.64 -26.36
C ALA A 484 9.05 2.36 -27.67
N SER A 485 9.33 3.66 -27.60
CA SER A 485 9.68 4.47 -28.78
C SER A 485 11.06 4.10 -29.33
N MET A 486 12.05 3.87 -28.47
CA MET A 486 13.38 3.39 -28.87
C MET A 486 13.29 2.03 -29.55
N PHE A 487 12.52 1.09 -28.98
CA PHE A 487 12.31 -0.22 -29.60
C PHE A 487 11.65 -0.09 -30.98
N SER A 488 10.60 0.73 -31.08
CA SER A 488 9.89 0.97 -32.34
C SER A 488 10.82 1.60 -33.39
N ALA A 489 11.59 2.63 -33.05
CA ALA A 489 12.49 3.30 -33.98
C ALA A 489 13.68 2.42 -34.41
N LEU A 490 14.35 1.75 -33.47
CA LEU A 490 15.60 1.05 -33.74
C LEU A 490 15.41 -0.37 -34.31
N VAL A 491 14.30 -1.03 -33.96
CA VAL A 491 14.03 -2.42 -34.36
C VAL A 491 12.94 -2.47 -35.43
N VAL A 492 11.76 -1.93 -35.12
CA VAL A 492 10.58 -2.06 -36.00
C VAL A 492 10.75 -1.21 -37.26
N ASN A 493 11.06 0.08 -37.12
CA ASN A 493 11.23 0.96 -38.27
C ASN A 493 12.41 0.53 -39.15
N ARG A 494 13.51 0.08 -38.54
CA ARG A 494 14.64 -0.52 -39.27
C ARG A 494 14.21 -1.70 -40.13
N TYR A 495 13.35 -2.55 -39.60
CA TYR A 495 12.81 -3.68 -40.35
C TYR A 495 11.87 -3.23 -41.48
N LEU A 496 10.97 -2.29 -41.21
CA LEU A 496 10.06 -1.72 -42.22
C LEU A 496 10.81 -1.09 -43.39
N ILE A 497 11.87 -0.31 -43.10
CA ILE A 497 12.72 0.30 -44.13
C ILE A 497 13.46 -0.77 -44.92
N HIS A 498 14.03 -1.78 -44.25
CA HIS A 498 14.71 -2.88 -44.93
C HIS A 498 13.78 -3.62 -45.91
N LEU A 499 12.56 -3.94 -45.48
CA LEU A 499 11.53 -4.53 -46.35
C LEU A 499 11.20 -3.62 -47.53
N THR A 500 10.98 -2.33 -47.25
CA THR A 500 10.64 -1.35 -48.29
C THR A 500 11.76 -1.26 -49.34
N VAL A 501 13.01 -1.16 -48.91
CA VAL A 501 14.17 -1.14 -49.82
C VAL A 501 14.28 -2.42 -50.62
N LYS A 502 14.00 -3.59 -50.03
CA LYS A 502 14.08 -4.89 -50.70
C LYS A 502 12.99 -5.09 -51.77
N TYR A 503 11.75 -4.64 -51.51
CA TYR A 503 10.60 -4.90 -52.38
C TYR A 503 10.23 -3.75 -53.33
N LEU A 504 10.50 -2.48 -52.97
CA LEU A 504 10.18 -1.31 -53.81
C LEU A 504 11.32 -0.90 -54.76
N SER A 505 12.41 -1.66 -54.85
CA SER A 505 13.61 -1.30 -55.62
C SER A 505 13.42 -1.42 -57.14
N ARG A 506 12.72 -0.47 -57.78
CA ARG A 506 13.09 -0.09 -59.16
C ARG A 506 12.68 1.29 -59.68
N PHE A 507 11.61 1.97 -59.24
CA PHE A 507 11.22 3.23 -59.93
C PHE A 507 10.72 4.44 -59.12
N LYS A 508 10.25 4.31 -57.87
CA LYS A 508 9.66 5.45 -57.12
C LYS A 508 10.41 5.89 -55.85
N PHE A 509 11.07 4.97 -55.14
CA PHE A 509 11.74 5.29 -53.88
C PHE A 509 12.87 6.33 -54.06
N LEU A 510 13.64 6.22 -55.15
CA LEU A 510 14.79 7.08 -55.45
C LEU A 510 14.43 8.50 -55.90
N LYS A 511 13.31 8.69 -56.60
CA LYS A 511 12.96 10.01 -57.20
C LYS A 511 12.49 11.01 -56.14
N LYS A 512 11.80 10.54 -55.09
CA LYS A 512 11.30 11.39 -53.99
C LYS A 512 12.32 11.60 -52.87
N PHE A 513 13.33 10.73 -52.75
CA PHE A 513 14.40 10.83 -51.74
C PHE A 513 15.43 11.93 -52.06
N ARG A 514 15.58 12.29 -53.33
CA ARG A 514 16.53 13.33 -53.80
C ARG A 514 15.95 14.73 -53.92
N LEU A 515 14.63 14.88 -53.79
CA LEU A 515 13.88 16.11 -54.07
C LEU A 515 13.24 16.76 -52.83
N ALA A 516 13.53 16.27 -51.62
CA ALA A 516 13.03 16.80 -50.36
C ALA A 516 14.16 17.06 -49.37
#